data_AF-A0A0K2U275-F1
#
_entry.id   AF-A0A0K2U275-F1
#
_cell.length_a   1.000
_cell.length_b   1.000
_cell.length_c   1.000
_cell.angle_alpha   90.00
_cell.angle_beta   90.00
_cell.angle_gamma   90.00
#
_symmetry.space_group_name_H-M   'P 1'
#
loop_
_entity.id
_entity.type
_entity.pdbx_description
1 polymer ?
#
loop_
_entity_poly.entity_id
_entity_poly.type
_entity_poly.pdbx_seq_one_letter_code
_entity_poly.pdbx_strand_id
1 'polypeptide(L)'
;MSNNNVVDSVKLALEINCPYTTQILISQNHYQRVLQRGMDPTEEREVLWLRLIEAISPTIAKVVEFSKQIPGFLDLPQDDQLLLIKYGFFETWLLWTSLLRRVSPGDEFPGIYLTKLLHFILKKPSLVEGILSFWSSIHQLNLKASQMALFSALLLLVPTRRALSQSASIHRLRNKILSILEDLIREDSVELNGSALSEARNERPVLLTKILRLESQLRTLEKEHRESLDWLRSRRRSGRLTREVPVLWSEIFDIPPCGIDLSGAKVSSSISNEESSRSS
;
A
#
# COMPACT_ATOMS: atom_id res chain seq x y z
N MET A 1 17.08 -1.55 22.22
CA MET A 1 16.06 -2.53 21.80
C MET A 1 16.73 -3.56 20.89
N SER A 2 16.57 -4.86 21.18
CA SER A 2 17.17 -5.95 20.39
C SER A 2 16.55 -6.03 18.97
N ASN A 3 17.29 -6.56 18.00
CA ASN A 3 16.79 -6.81 16.64
C ASN A 3 15.57 -7.74 16.66
N ASN A 4 15.55 -8.76 17.52
CA ASN A 4 14.41 -9.69 17.63
C ASN A 4 13.14 -8.97 18.06
N ASN A 5 13.23 -8.04 19.02
CA ASN A 5 12.08 -7.25 19.46
C ASN A 5 11.53 -6.36 18.33
N VAL A 6 12.39 -5.88 17.42
CA VAL A 6 11.94 -5.13 16.23
C VAL A 6 11.17 -6.05 15.29
N VAL A 7 11.70 -7.25 15.01
CA VAL A 7 11.04 -8.22 14.13
C VAL A 7 9.68 -8.61 14.68
N ASP A 8 9.60 -8.97 15.96
CA ASP A 8 8.36 -9.41 16.60
C ASP A 8 7.31 -8.30 16.61
N SER A 9 7.72 -7.07 16.93
CA SER A 9 6.82 -5.91 16.95
C SER A 9 6.23 -5.62 15.56
N VAL A 10 7.07 -5.55 14.52
CA VAL A 10 6.60 -5.23 13.16
C VAL A 10 5.81 -6.40 12.56
N LYS A 11 6.19 -7.65 12.85
CA LYS A 11 5.45 -8.85 12.44
C LYS A 11 4.05 -8.89 13.07
N LEU A 12 3.96 -8.70 14.39
CA LEU A 12 2.67 -8.65 15.07
C LEU A 12 1.80 -7.50 14.54
N ALA A 13 2.41 -6.34 14.28
CA ALA A 13 1.72 -5.22 13.67
C ALA A 13 1.16 -5.57 12.29
N LEU A 14 1.92 -6.30 11.46
CA LEU A 14 1.44 -6.79 10.17
C LEU A 14 0.25 -7.75 10.36
N GLU A 15 0.34 -8.70 11.29
CA GLU A 15 -0.73 -9.69 11.53
C GLU A 15 -2.04 -9.05 12.02
N ILE A 16 -1.95 -7.99 12.84
CA ILE A 16 -3.11 -7.24 13.35
C ILE A 16 -3.70 -6.32 12.27
N ASN A 17 -2.84 -5.60 11.54
CA ASN A 17 -3.27 -4.51 10.68
C ASN A 17 -3.42 -4.90 9.21
N CYS A 18 -2.75 -5.94 8.74
CA CYS A 18 -2.92 -6.40 7.37
C CYS A 18 -4.38 -6.81 7.19
N PRO A 19 -5.14 -6.13 6.33
CA PRO A 19 -6.49 -6.53 6.05
C PRO A 19 -6.45 -7.93 5.42
N TYR A 20 -6.99 -8.96 6.08
CA TYR A 20 -7.29 -10.26 5.44
C TYR A 20 -8.39 -10.15 4.38
N THR A 21 -8.64 -8.94 3.87
CA THR A 21 -10.00 -8.50 3.61
C THR A 21 -10.49 -9.07 2.29
N THR A 22 -11.21 -10.18 2.45
CA THR A 22 -12.21 -10.83 1.59
C THR A 22 -13.25 -9.86 0.98
N GLN A 23 -13.19 -8.55 1.26
CA GLN A 23 -14.13 -7.53 0.80
C GLN A 23 -13.64 -6.73 -0.43
N ILE A 24 -12.37 -6.86 -0.86
CA ILE A 24 -11.95 -6.32 -2.18
C ILE A 24 -12.49 -7.19 -3.32
N LEU A 25 -12.97 -8.40 -3.01
CA LEU A 25 -13.99 -9.02 -3.83
C LEU A 25 -15.23 -8.12 -3.71
N ILE A 26 -15.34 -7.12 -4.58
CA ILE A 26 -16.64 -6.64 -5.05
C ILE A 26 -17.43 -7.92 -5.20
N SER A 27 -18.37 -8.19 -4.28
CA SER A 27 -19.03 -9.49 -4.24
C SER A 27 -19.41 -9.79 -5.68
N GLN A 28 -19.02 -10.94 -6.23
CA GLN A 28 -19.21 -11.24 -7.66
C GLN A 28 -20.64 -10.87 -8.11
N ASN A 29 -21.59 -11.11 -7.21
CA ASN A 29 -22.99 -10.73 -7.28
C ASN A 29 -23.25 -9.23 -7.55
N HIS A 30 -22.42 -8.32 -7.06
CA HIS A 30 -22.57 -6.87 -7.24
C HIS A 30 -22.00 -6.37 -8.57
N TYR A 31 -20.85 -6.88 -9.06
CA TYR A 31 -20.39 -6.53 -10.42
C TYR A 31 -21.35 -7.10 -11.48
N GLN A 32 -21.80 -8.35 -11.30
CA GLN A 32 -22.80 -8.92 -12.19
C GLN A 32 -24.12 -8.13 -12.14
N ARG A 33 -24.55 -7.67 -10.95
CA ARG A 33 -25.71 -6.76 -10.84
C ARG A 33 -25.49 -5.40 -11.49
N VAL A 34 -24.28 -4.84 -11.46
CA VAL A 34 -23.95 -3.57 -12.14
C VAL A 34 -24.06 -3.75 -13.66
N LEU A 35 -23.43 -4.80 -14.22
CA LEU A 35 -23.49 -5.09 -15.66
C LEU A 35 -24.91 -5.40 -16.16
N GLN A 36 -25.78 -5.93 -15.31
CA GLN A 36 -27.18 -6.25 -15.67
C GLN A 36 -28.12 -5.04 -15.66
N ARG A 37 -27.68 -3.88 -15.15
CA ARG A 37 -28.54 -2.68 -15.05
C ARG A 37 -28.67 -1.89 -16.34
N GLY A 38 -27.96 -2.25 -17.41
CA GLY A 38 -27.98 -1.51 -18.67
C GLY A 38 -27.52 -0.05 -18.51
N MET A 39 -26.60 0.19 -17.57
CA MET A 39 -26.04 1.51 -17.31
C MET A 39 -25.05 1.91 -18.42
N ASP A 40 -24.80 3.21 -18.57
CA ASP A 40 -23.69 3.65 -19.43
C ASP A 40 -22.36 3.13 -18.86
N PRO A 41 -21.43 2.61 -19.70
CA PRO A 41 -20.16 2.07 -19.24
C PRO A 41 -19.33 3.03 -18.37
N THR A 42 -19.49 4.34 -18.55
CA THR A 42 -18.81 5.36 -17.75
C THR A 42 -19.37 5.46 -16.33
N GLU A 43 -20.69 5.35 -16.18
CA GLU A 43 -21.36 5.35 -14.89
C GLU A 43 -21.06 4.05 -14.12
N GLU A 44 -21.07 2.92 -14.81
CA GLU A 44 -20.65 1.64 -14.23
C GLU A 44 -19.22 1.70 -13.71
N ARG A 45 -18.31 2.27 -14.52
CA ARG A 45 -16.91 2.48 -14.13
C ARG A 45 -16.81 3.35 -12.88
N GLU A 46 -17.60 4.43 -12.80
CA GLU A 46 -17.62 5.31 -11.64
C GLU A 46 -18.05 4.55 -10.37
N VAL A 47 -19.17 3.84 -10.44
CA VAL A 47 -19.67 3.06 -9.31
C VAL A 47 -18.62 2.07 -8.83
N LEU A 48 -18.01 1.31 -9.73
CA LEU A 48 -17.00 0.31 -9.38
C LEU A 48 -15.72 0.96 -8.83
N TRP A 49 -15.31 2.11 -9.38
CA TRP A 49 -14.16 2.87 -8.87
C TRP A 49 -14.42 3.35 -7.43
N LEU A 50 -15.57 3.95 -7.17
CA LEU A 50 -15.94 4.43 -5.84
C LEU A 50 -16.05 3.29 -4.82
N ARG A 51 -16.58 2.13 -5.23
CA ARG A 51 -16.59 0.92 -4.41
C ARG A 51 -15.19 0.43 -4.07
N LEU A 52 -14.26 0.46 -5.04
CA LEU A 52 -12.87 0.12 -4.79
C LEU A 52 -12.27 1.08 -3.76
N ILE A 53 -12.52 2.38 -3.87
CA ILE A 53 -12.08 3.36 -2.88
C ILE A 53 -12.68 3.07 -1.51
N GLU A 54 -13.99 2.82 -1.41
CA GLU A 54 -14.66 2.46 -0.15
C GLU A 54 -14.03 1.22 0.49
N ALA A 55 -13.69 0.20 -0.30
CA ALA A 55 -13.06 -1.02 0.19
C ALA A 55 -11.62 -0.82 0.66
N ILE A 56 -10.86 0.07 0.00
CA ILE A 56 -9.46 0.32 0.36
C ILE A 56 -9.35 1.32 1.53
N SER A 57 -10.25 2.30 1.63
CA SER A 57 -10.16 3.42 2.59
C SER A 57 -9.89 3.00 4.04
N PRO A 58 -10.52 1.96 4.61
CA PRO A 58 -10.20 1.49 5.97
C PRO A 58 -8.74 1.08 6.15
N THR A 59 -8.07 0.64 5.09
CA THR A 59 -6.66 0.22 5.12
C THR A 59 -5.73 1.41 5.36
N ILE A 60 -6.13 2.65 5.05
CA ILE A 60 -5.33 3.84 5.35
C ILE A 60 -5.05 3.91 6.85
N ALA A 61 -6.10 3.80 7.68
CA ALA A 61 -5.97 3.79 9.13
C ALA A 61 -5.11 2.61 9.62
N LYS A 62 -5.23 1.44 8.99
CA LYS A 62 -4.41 0.27 9.34
C LYS A 62 -2.92 0.46 9.01
N VAL A 63 -2.59 1.13 7.90
CA VAL A 63 -1.21 1.49 7.56
C VAL A 63 -0.67 2.53 8.54
N VAL A 64 -1.50 3.48 8.97
CA VAL A 64 -1.14 4.42 10.05
C VAL A 64 -0.82 3.65 11.33
N GLU A 65 -1.69 2.76 11.80
CA GLU A 65 -1.44 1.96 13.00
C GLU A 65 -0.21 1.07 12.87
N PHE A 66 0.00 0.43 11.72
CA PHE A 66 1.22 -0.34 11.44
C PHE A 66 2.47 0.53 11.54
N SER A 67 2.46 1.74 10.98
CA SER A 67 3.62 2.63 11.00
C SER A 67 4.06 3.00 12.41
N LYS A 68 3.11 3.19 13.33
CA LYS A 68 3.37 3.49 14.75
C LYS A 68 4.10 2.35 15.46
N GLN A 69 3.94 1.12 14.99
CA GLN A 69 4.61 -0.06 15.54
C GLN A 69 6.03 -0.26 15.00
N ILE A 70 6.46 0.53 14.00
CA ILE A 70 7.83 0.48 13.50
C ILE A 70 8.73 1.20 14.52
N PRO A 71 9.67 0.51 15.19
CA PRO A 71 10.48 1.12 16.23
C PRO A 71 11.34 2.26 15.69
N GLY A 72 11.17 3.46 16.25
CA GLY A 72 11.84 4.69 15.79
C GLY A 72 11.03 5.54 14.81
N PHE A 73 9.88 5.06 14.32
CA PHE A 73 9.03 5.85 13.42
C PHE A 73 8.37 7.02 14.13
N LEU A 74 7.89 6.81 15.35
CA LEU A 74 7.27 7.88 16.17
C LEU A 74 8.27 8.95 16.65
N ASP A 75 9.58 8.67 16.57
CA ASP A 75 10.64 9.64 16.89
C ASP A 75 10.88 10.65 15.75
N LEU A 76 10.30 10.41 14.56
CA LEU A 76 10.36 11.33 13.42
C LEU A 76 9.39 12.51 13.62
N PRO A 77 9.63 13.67 12.98
CA PRO A 77 8.66 14.77 12.96
C PRO A 77 7.29 14.31 12.45
N GLN A 78 6.20 14.80 13.04
CA GLN A 78 4.84 14.40 12.66
C GLN A 78 4.56 14.65 11.17
N ASP A 79 5.02 15.78 10.63
CA ASP A 79 4.88 16.09 9.20
C ASP A 79 5.58 15.05 8.31
N ASP A 80 6.79 14.63 8.69
CA ASP A 80 7.53 13.59 7.98
C ASP A 80 6.80 12.24 8.09
N GLN A 81 6.24 11.88 9.25
CA GLN A 81 5.44 10.66 9.43
C GLN A 81 4.24 10.65 8.46
N LEU A 82 3.50 11.76 8.38
CA LEU A 82 2.34 11.90 7.48
C LEU A 82 2.76 11.80 6.01
N LEU A 83 3.87 12.44 5.62
CA LEU A 83 4.39 12.36 4.25
C LEU A 83 4.84 10.94 3.89
N LEU A 84 5.55 10.25 4.78
CA LEU A 84 5.98 8.87 4.57
C LEU A 84 4.79 7.94 4.36
N ILE A 85 3.74 8.06 5.18
CA ILE A 85 2.50 7.29 5.03
C ILE A 85 1.80 7.66 3.71
N LYS A 86 1.65 8.95 3.41
CA LYS A 86 0.98 9.43 2.20
C LYS A 86 1.60 8.88 0.92
N TYR A 87 2.93 8.86 0.82
CA TYR A 87 3.59 8.35 -0.38
C TYR A 87 3.83 6.84 -0.33
N GLY A 88 3.94 6.24 0.86
CA GLY A 88 4.13 4.79 1.04
C GLY A 88 2.84 3.98 0.95
N PHE A 89 1.68 4.61 1.16
CA PHE A 89 0.41 3.91 1.32
C PHE A 89 0.09 2.94 0.18
N PHE A 90 0.16 3.39 -1.08
CA PHE A 90 -0.18 2.54 -2.22
C PHE A 90 0.73 1.31 -2.31
N GLU A 91 2.02 1.48 -2.06
CA GLU A 91 3.00 0.41 -2.16
C GLU A 91 2.84 -0.62 -1.05
N THR A 92 2.67 -0.14 0.19
CA THR A 92 2.38 -0.99 1.35
C THR A 92 1.04 -1.72 1.17
N TRP A 93 0.00 -1.02 0.73
CA TRP A 93 -1.30 -1.62 0.42
C TRP A 93 -1.17 -2.70 -0.66
N LEU A 94 -0.47 -2.42 -1.76
CA LEU A 94 -0.32 -3.38 -2.85
C LEU A 94 0.47 -4.63 -2.42
N LEU A 95 1.51 -4.47 -1.59
CA LEU A 95 2.20 -5.58 -0.94
C LEU A 95 1.25 -6.39 -0.04
N TRP A 96 0.43 -5.74 0.76
CA TRP A 96 -0.51 -6.44 1.65
C TRP A 96 -1.60 -7.19 0.87
N THR A 97 -2.05 -6.66 -0.27
CA THR A 97 -2.99 -7.39 -1.13
C THR A 97 -2.38 -8.65 -1.75
N SER A 98 -1.05 -8.75 -1.86
CA SER A 98 -0.41 -10.00 -2.30
C SER A 98 -0.41 -11.08 -1.22
N LEU A 99 -0.71 -10.73 0.04
CA LEU A 99 -0.90 -11.70 1.13
C LEU A 99 -2.31 -12.30 1.13
N LEU A 100 -3.23 -11.75 0.32
CA LEU A 100 -4.50 -12.41 0.03
C LEU A 100 -4.16 -13.72 -0.67
N ARG A 101 -4.14 -14.79 0.11
CA ARG A 101 -3.94 -16.16 -0.38
C ARG A 101 -4.91 -16.32 -1.54
N ARG A 102 -4.43 -16.84 -2.69
CA ARG A 102 -5.33 -17.38 -3.71
C ARG A 102 -6.36 -18.18 -2.93
N VAL A 103 -7.63 -17.77 -3.01
CA VAL A 103 -8.72 -18.64 -2.60
C VAL A 103 -8.38 -19.98 -3.28
N SER A 104 -8.19 -21.01 -2.45
CA SER A 104 -7.75 -22.40 -2.70
C SER A 104 -7.19 -22.79 -4.09
N PRO A 105 -6.19 -23.70 -4.19
CA PRO A 105 -5.80 -24.27 -5.49
C PRO A 105 -7.02 -24.95 -6.15
N GLY A 106 -7.64 -24.29 -7.13
CA GLY A 106 -8.96 -24.63 -7.68
C GLY A 106 -9.88 -23.43 -7.90
N ASP A 107 -9.67 -22.33 -7.17
CA ASP A 107 -10.39 -21.07 -7.34
C ASP A 107 -9.60 -20.12 -8.27
N GLU A 108 -9.47 -20.51 -9.55
CA GLU A 108 -8.98 -19.60 -10.59
C GLU A 108 -9.96 -18.43 -10.84
N PHE A 109 -11.22 -18.63 -10.42
CA PHE A 109 -12.34 -17.76 -10.70
C PHE A 109 -12.26 -16.36 -10.07
N PRO A 110 -11.88 -16.19 -8.77
CA PRO A 110 -11.72 -14.87 -8.15
C PRO A 110 -10.58 -14.06 -8.77
N GLY A 111 -9.48 -14.71 -9.19
CA GLY A 111 -8.32 -14.06 -9.79
C GLY A 111 -8.61 -13.49 -11.19
N ILE A 112 -9.30 -14.27 -12.04
CA ILE A 112 -9.74 -13.82 -13.36
C ILE A 112 -10.75 -12.68 -13.24
N TYR A 113 -11.67 -12.79 -12.28
CA TYR A 113 -12.66 -11.75 -12.04
C TYR A 113 -12.01 -10.44 -11.56
N LEU A 114 -11.13 -10.50 -10.56
CA LEU A 114 -10.40 -9.33 -10.07
C LEU A 114 -9.60 -8.68 -11.20
N THR A 115 -8.95 -9.50 -12.04
CA THR A 115 -8.22 -9.02 -13.22
C THR A 115 -9.14 -8.26 -14.18
N LYS A 116 -10.28 -8.84 -14.56
CA LYS A 116 -11.26 -8.17 -15.45
C LYS A 116 -11.79 -6.88 -14.85
N LEU A 117 -12.07 -6.90 -13.55
CA LEU A 117 -12.54 -5.74 -12.80
C LEU A 117 -11.49 -4.61 -12.81
N LEU A 118 -10.22 -4.92 -12.51
CA LEU A 118 -9.14 -3.94 -12.54
C LEU A 118 -8.95 -3.36 -13.95
N HIS A 119 -9.02 -4.17 -15.00
CA HIS A 119 -9.00 -3.68 -16.38
C HIS A 119 -10.16 -2.72 -16.67
N PHE A 120 -11.37 -3.03 -16.18
CA PHE A 120 -12.54 -2.19 -16.37
C PHE A 120 -12.45 -0.86 -15.61
N ILE A 121 -12.03 -0.89 -14.35
CA ILE A 121 -11.90 0.29 -13.48
C ILE A 121 -10.72 1.16 -13.94
N LEU A 122 -9.52 0.60 -14.00
CA LEU A 122 -8.27 1.33 -14.22
C LEU A 122 -8.12 1.81 -15.67
N LYS A 123 -8.66 1.06 -16.65
CA LYS A 123 -8.51 1.32 -18.09
C LYS A 123 -7.05 1.55 -18.52
N LYS A 124 -6.12 0.90 -17.82
CA LYS A 124 -4.68 1.02 -18.03
C LYS A 124 -4.04 -0.37 -17.98
N PRO A 125 -3.90 -1.06 -19.13
CA PRO A 125 -3.43 -2.44 -19.18
C PRO A 125 -2.05 -2.63 -18.54
N SER A 126 -1.10 -1.73 -18.81
CA SER A 126 0.26 -1.76 -18.23
C SER A 126 0.26 -1.80 -16.70
N LEU A 127 -0.61 -1.02 -16.06
CA LEU A 127 -0.76 -0.99 -14.60
C LEU A 127 -1.33 -2.31 -14.08
N VAL A 128 -2.36 -2.84 -14.73
CA VAL A 128 -3.00 -4.09 -14.30
C VAL A 128 -2.04 -5.27 -14.45
N GLU A 129 -1.39 -5.40 -15.60
CA GLU A 129 -0.37 -6.42 -15.85
C GLU A 129 0.80 -6.30 -14.88
N GLY A 130 1.24 -5.07 -14.60
CA GLY A 130 2.29 -4.78 -13.64
C GLY A 130 1.92 -5.17 -12.20
N ILE A 131 0.67 -4.94 -11.77
CA ILE A 131 0.14 -5.40 -10.48
C ILE A 131 0.17 -6.93 -10.39
N LEU A 132 -0.34 -7.62 -11.42
CA LEU A 132 -0.38 -9.09 -11.44
C LEU A 132 1.02 -9.71 -11.45
N SER A 133 1.95 -9.11 -12.20
CA SER A 133 3.36 -9.51 -12.24
C SER A 133 4.05 -9.30 -10.89
N PHE A 134 3.77 -8.18 -10.22
CA PHE A 134 4.27 -7.89 -8.88
C PHE A 134 3.78 -8.94 -7.87
N TRP A 135 2.48 -9.22 -7.83
CA TRP A 135 1.93 -10.26 -6.94
C TRP A 135 2.53 -11.63 -7.21
N SER A 136 2.64 -12.03 -8.48
CA SER A 136 3.26 -13.30 -8.87
C SER A 136 4.71 -13.37 -8.39
N SER A 137 5.45 -12.26 -8.48
CA SER A 137 6.82 -12.17 -7.99
C SER A 137 6.90 -12.33 -6.48
N ILE A 138 6.04 -11.65 -5.70
CA ILE A 138 6.00 -11.82 -4.23
C ILE A 138 5.67 -13.26 -3.84
N HIS A 139 4.71 -13.90 -4.51
CA HIS A 139 4.38 -15.30 -4.24
C HIS A 139 5.55 -16.24 -4.54
N GLN A 140 6.29 -16.01 -5.62
CA GLN A 140 7.48 -16.80 -5.97
C GLN A 140 8.63 -16.61 -4.97
N LEU A 141 8.73 -15.45 -4.32
CA LEU A 141 9.73 -15.22 -3.27
C LEU A 141 9.45 -16.01 -1.98
N ASN A 142 8.20 -16.45 -1.77
CA ASN A 142 7.77 -17.22 -0.60
C ASN A 142 8.27 -16.62 0.74
N LEU A 143 8.17 -15.29 0.87
CA LEU A 143 8.68 -14.56 2.02
C LEU A 143 7.94 -14.96 3.31
N LYS A 144 8.68 -15.17 4.39
CA LYS A 144 8.09 -15.37 5.73
C LYS A 144 7.37 -14.10 6.20
N ALA A 145 6.43 -14.24 7.13
CA ALA A 145 5.69 -13.11 7.69
C ALA A 145 6.60 -12.00 8.26
N SER A 146 7.70 -12.38 8.92
CA SER A 146 8.73 -11.44 9.41
C SER A 146 9.39 -10.64 8.28
N GLN A 147 9.77 -11.30 7.20
CA GLN A 147 10.37 -10.66 6.02
C GLN A 147 9.38 -9.72 5.32
N MET A 148 8.12 -10.15 5.18
CA MET A 148 7.04 -9.31 4.64
C MET A 148 6.78 -8.07 5.49
N ALA A 149 6.85 -8.21 6.81
CA ALA A 149 6.64 -7.12 7.76
C ALA A 149 7.78 -6.09 7.68
N LEU A 150 9.04 -6.54 7.65
CA LEU A 150 10.19 -5.65 7.46
C LEU A 150 10.17 -4.98 6.08
N PHE A 151 9.79 -5.72 5.02
CA PHE A 151 9.65 -5.11 3.69
C PHE A 151 8.55 -4.04 3.68
N SER A 152 7.41 -4.28 4.35
CA SER A 152 6.36 -3.27 4.53
C SER A 152 6.88 -2.01 5.23
N ALA A 153 7.72 -2.17 6.26
CA ALA A 153 8.36 -1.05 6.94
C ALA A 153 9.34 -0.29 6.04
N LEU A 154 10.11 -0.98 5.20
CA LEU A 154 10.99 -0.36 4.21
C LEU A 154 10.19 0.46 3.17
N LEU A 155 9.03 -0.01 2.72
CA LEU A 155 8.19 0.75 1.76
C LEU A 155 7.68 2.08 2.33
N LEU A 156 7.51 2.17 3.66
CA LEU A 156 7.18 3.41 4.36
C LEU A 156 8.42 4.29 4.57
N LEU A 157 9.53 3.71 4.99
CA LEU A 157 10.76 4.42 5.37
C LEU A 157 11.62 4.82 4.16
N VAL A 158 11.13 5.75 3.34
CA VAL A 158 11.77 6.16 2.09
C VAL A 158 12.32 7.59 2.25
N PRO A 159 13.64 7.79 2.34
CA PRO A 159 14.22 9.10 2.69
C PRO A 159 14.16 10.13 1.54
N THR A 160 13.81 9.70 0.33
CA THR A 160 13.76 10.52 -0.89
C THR A 160 12.35 11.03 -1.22
N ARG A 161 11.38 10.88 -0.32
CA ARG A 161 10.05 11.47 -0.53
C ARG A 161 10.11 13.00 -0.53
N ARG A 162 9.17 13.61 -1.24
CA ARG A 162 9.08 15.08 -1.36
C ARG A 162 8.77 15.72 -0.01
N ALA A 163 9.39 16.87 0.23
CA ALA A 163 9.15 17.76 1.39
C ALA A 163 9.49 17.17 2.78
N LEU A 164 10.32 16.13 2.85
CA LEU A 164 10.83 15.62 4.13
C LEU A 164 11.82 16.60 4.76
N SER A 165 11.70 16.79 6.06
CA SER A 165 12.57 17.65 6.87
C SER A 165 13.78 16.89 7.44
N GLN A 166 13.62 15.60 7.79
CA GLN A 166 14.63 14.78 8.47
C GLN A 166 15.04 13.54 7.66
N SER A 167 15.30 13.71 6.36
CA SER A 167 15.73 12.62 5.46
C SER A 167 16.92 11.79 5.99
N ALA A 168 17.86 12.41 6.69
CA ALA A 168 19.02 11.70 7.26
C ALA A 168 18.62 10.73 8.38
N SER A 169 17.72 11.14 9.27
CA SER A 169 17.19 10.28 10.35
C SER A 169 16.38 9.13 9.78
N ILE A 170 15.54 9.41 8.77
CA ILE A 170 14.77 8.39 8.04
C ILE A 170 15.69 7.38 7.38
N HIS A 171 16.77 7.84 6.73
CA HIS A 171 17.76 6.96 6.10
C HIS A 171 18.45 6.04 7.12
N ARG A 172 18.84 6.58 8.29
CA ARG A 172 19.43 5.76 9.38
C ARG A 172 18.45 4.69 9.87
N LEU A 173 17.19 5.07 10.09
CA LEU A 173 16.14 4.14 10.51
C LEU A 173 15.89 3.06 9.46
N ARG A 174 15.78 3.45 8.19
CA ARG A 174 15.65 2.53 7.05
C ARG A 174 16.81 1.53 7.00
N ASN A 175 18.06 2.00 7.13
CA ASN A 175 19.24 1.12 7.08
C ASN A 175 19.26 0.11 8.23
N LYS A 176 18.78 0.50 9.42
CA LYS A 176 18.62 -0.43 10.53
C LYS A 176 17.63 -1.54 10.20
N ILE A 177 16.45 -1.20 9.66
CA ILE A 177 15.44 -2.19 9.24
C ILE A 177 15.98 -3.08 8.12
N LEU A 178 16.71 -2.51 7.16
CA LEU A 178 17.34 -3.26 6.06
C LEU A 178 18.37 -4.26 6.59
N SER A 179 19.24 -3.85 7.50
CA SER A 179 20.22 -4.74 8.14
C SER A 179 19.54 -5.91 8.85
N ILE A 180 18.42 -5.67 9.56
CA ILE A 180 17.66 -6.72 10.24
C ILE A 180 17.05 -7.71 9.22
N LEU A 181 16.53 -7.21 8.10
CA LEU A 181 16.01 -8.06 7.03
C LEU A 181 17.12 -8.91 6.38
N GLU A 182 18.29 -8.32 6.17
CA GLU A 182 19.48 -9.03 5.67
C GLU A 182 19.91 -10.15 6.61
N ASP A 183 19.90 -9.89 7.92
CA ASP A 183 20.22 -10.88 8.95
C ASP A 183 19.21 -12.05 8.94
N LEU A 184 17.90 -11.76 8.89
CA LEU A 184 16.86 -12.80 8.81
C LEU A 184 16.97 -13.65 7.55
N ILE A 185 17.21 -13.04 6.39
CA ILE A 185 17.40 -13.78 5.13
C ILE A 185 18.63 -14.69 5.23
N ARG A 186 19.68 -14.23 5.92
CA ARG A 186 20.89 -15.01 6.14
C ARG A 186 20.63 -16.21 7.05
N GLU A 187 19.94 -16.01 8.17
CA GLU A 187 19.60 -17.06 9.15
C GLU A 187 18.69 -18.14 8.54
N ASP A 188 17.63 -17.73 7.84
CA ASP A 188 16.70 -18.66 7.16
C ASP A 188 17.42 -19.56 6.16
N SER A 189 18.45 -19.03 5.48
CA SER A 189 19.27 -19.82 4.57
C SER A 189 20.16 -20.83 5.29
N VAL A 190 20.58 -20.58 6.54
CA VAL A 190 21.43 -21.51 7.29
C VAL A 190 20.59 -22.68 7.82
N GLU A 191 19.36 -22.43 8.28
CA GLU A 191 18.45 -23.47 8.78
C GLU A 191 18.05 -24.49 7.70
N LEU A 192 17.88 -24.05 6.46
CA LEU A 192 17.55 -24.93 5.32
C LEU A 192 18.76 -25.75 4.83
N ASN A 193 19.99 -25.32 5.11
CA ASN A 193 21.22 -25.83 4.50
C ASN A 193 22.08 -26.73 5.41
N GLY A 194 21.48 -27.38 6.41
CA GLY A 194 22.13 -28.44 7.20
C GLY A 194 22.65 -29.64 6.37
N SER A 195 22.44 -29.68 5.05
CA SER A 195 22.81 -30.81 4.18
C SER A 195 23.42 -30.51 2.79
N ALA A 196 23.60 -29.26 2.33
CA ALA A 196 24.20 -29.01 1.00
C ALA A 196 24.95 -27.67 0.90
N LEU A 197 26.29 -27.72 0.71
CA LEU A 197 27.23 -26.62 0.99
C LEU A 197 27.74 -25.78 -0.20
N SER A 198 27.10 -25.81 -1.39
CA SER A 198 27.67 -25.11 -2.56
C SER A 198 26.72 -24.13 -3.27
N GLU A 199 25.49 -24.54 -3.58
CA GLU A 199 24.61 -23.77 -4.48
C GLU A 199 23.85 -22.63 -3.77
N ALA A 200 23.50 -22.79 -2.50
CA ALA A 200 22.70 -21.81 -1.74
C ALA A 200 23.49 -20.56 -1.28
N ARG A 201 24.83 -20.56 -1.34
CA ARG A 201 25.63 -19.35 -1.07
C ARG A 201 25.38 -18.26 -2.13
N ASN A 202 25.01 -18.65 -3.36
CA ASN A 202 24.78 -17.75 -4.48
C ASN A 202 23.35 -17.17 -4.51
N GLU A 203 22.40 -17.74 -3.77
CA GLU A 203 21.00 -17.26 -3.69
C GLU A 203 20.79 -16.13 -2.67
N ARG A 204 21.73 -15.94 -1.74
CA ARG A 204 21.67 -14.94 -0.65
C ARG A 204 21.60 -13.49 -1.14
N PRO A 205 22.55 -12.98 -1.96
CA PRO A 205 22.44 -11.64 -2.52
C PRO A 205 21.25 -11.52 -3.49
N VAL A 206 20.76 -12.64 -4.02
CA VAL A 206 19.67 -12.67 -5.00
C VAL A 206 18.32 -12.36 -4.36
N LEU A 207 17.99 -12.90 -3.17
CA LEU A 207 16.69 -12.62 -2.54
C LEU A 207 16.55 -11.15 -2.14
N LEU A 208 17.54 -10.59 -1.44
CA LEU A 208 17.53 -9.17 -1.06
C LEU A 208 17.47 -8.27 -2.30
N THR A 209 18.28 -8.56 -3.32
CA THR A 209 18.27 -7.80 -4.59
C THR A 209 16.90 -7.89 -5.27
N LYS A 210 16.25 -9.05 -5.24
CA LYS A 210 14.88 -9.21 -5.75
C LYS A 210 13.89 -8.35 -4.96
N ILE A 211 13.94 -8.34 -3.63
CA ILE A 211 13.08 -7.48 -2.78
C ILE A 211 13.29 -6.00 -3.12
N LEU A 212 14.55 -5.54 -3.21
CA LEU A 212 14.86 -4.15 -3.55
C LEU A 212 14.43 -3.78 -4.98
N ARG A 213 14.51 -4.73 -5.93
CA ARG A 213 13.97 -4.54 -7.28
C ARG A 213 12.45 -4.39 -7.29
N LEU A 214 11.75 -5.13 -6.42
CA LEU A 214 10.30 -5.00 -6.26
C LEU A 214 9.89 -3.64 -5.71
N GLU A 215 10.69 -3.02 -4.85
CA GLU A 215 10.46 -1.62 -4.46
C GLU A 215 10.48 -0.67 -5.68
N SER A 216 11.44 -0.82 -6.59
CA SER A 216 11.50 -0.01 -7.82
C SER A 216 10.28 -0.25 -8.73
N GLN A 217 9.83 -1.50 -8.82
CA GLN A 217 8.61 -1.85 -9.55
C GLN A 217 7.39 -1.16 -8.93
N LEU A 218 7.25 -1.19 -7.60
CA LEU A 218 6.16 -0.54 -6.87
C LEU A 218 6.10 0.97 -7.14
N ARG A 219 7.24 1.66 -7.23
CA ARG A 219 7.32 3.09 -7.60
C ARG A 219 6.71 3.36 -8.97
N THR A 220 6.99 2.47 -9.92
CA THR A 220 6.46 2.56 -11.29
C THR A 220 4.95 2.35 -11.29
N LEU A 221 4.46 1.34 -10.56
CA LEU A 221 3.03 1.07 -10.41
C LEU A 221 2.31 2.23 -9.70
N GLU A 222 2.93 2.83 -8.67
CA GLU A 222 2.39 3.98 -7.96
C GLU A 222 2.19 5.16 -8.92
N LYS A 223 3.18 5.45 -9.75
CA LYS A 223 3.09 6.50 -10.78
C LYS A 223 1.94 6.22 -11.73
N GLU A 224 1.87 5.01 -12.28
CA GLU A 224 0.81 4.65 -13.21
C GLU A 224 -0.59 4.70 -12.57
N HIS A 225 -0.73 4.28 -11.31
CA HIS A 225 -1.95 4.40 -10.53
C HIS A 225 -2.35 5.86 -10.31
N ARG A 226 -1.40 6.73 -9.95
CA ARG A 226 -1.66 8.17 -9.78
C ARG A 226 -2.17 8.83 -11.06
N GLU A 227 -1.71 8.39 -12.23
CA GLU A 227 -2.22 8.83 -13.54
C GLU A 227 -3.64 8.28 -13.79
N SER A 228 -3.94 7.04 -13.42
CA SER A 228 -5.30 6.48 -13.56
C SER A 228 -6.36 7.24 -12.73
N LEU A 229 -5.94 7.85 -11.61
CA LEU A 229 -6.79 8.72 -10.80
C LEU A 229 -7.17 10.03 -11.51
N ASP A 230 -6.51 10.43 -12.59
CA ASP A 230 -6.82 11.67 -13.31
C ASP A 230 -8.22 11.65 -13.92
N TRP A 231 -8.72 10.47 -14.31
CA TRP A 231 -10.10 10.30 -14.74
C TRP A 231 -11.08 10.67 -13.62
N LEU A 232 -10.85 10.19 -12.39
CA LEU A 232 -11.67 10.50 -11.22
C LEU A 232 -11.57 12.01 -10.88
N ARG A 233 -10.36 12.57 -10.90
CA ARG A 233 -10.13 14.01 -10.66
C ARG A 233 -10.89 14.87 -11.68
N SER A 234 -10.81 14.52 -12.97
CA SER A 234 -11.51 15.23 -14.05
C SER A 234 -13.04 15.16 -13.89
N ARG A 235 -13.55 13.98 -13.55
CA ARG A 235 -14.99 13.78 -13.34
C ARG A 235 -15.51 14.52 -12.11
N ARG A 236 -14.71 14.59 -11.04
CA ARG A 236 -15.03 15.41 -9.86
C ARG A 236 -15.02 16.90 -10.17
N ARG A 237 -13.99 17.41 -10.88
CA ARG A 237 -13.90 18.83 -11.29
C ARG A 237 -15.06 19.27 -12.19
N SER A 238 -15.55 18.38 -13.04
CA SER A 238 -16.70 18.66 -13.91
C SER A 238 -18.06 18.54 -13.21
N GLY A 239 -18.10 18.23 -11.90
CA GLY A 239 -19.36 18.05 -11.15
C GLY A 239 -20.16 16.81 -11.56
N ARG A 240 -19.54 15.90 -12.33
CA ARG A 240 -20.19 14.69 -12.87
C ARG A 240 -20.02 13.46 -11.99
N LEU A 241 -19.32 13.59 -10.87
CA LEU A 241 -19.15 12.51 -9.91
C LEU A 241 -20.41 12.41 -9.05
N THR A 242 -21.07 11.26 -9.08
CA THR A 242 -22.38 11.04 -8.45
C THR A 242 -22.30 10.89 -6.93
N ARG A 243 -21.12 10.55 -6.39
CA ARG A 243 -20.91 10.40 -4.94
C ARG A 243 -19.58 11.01 -4.52
N GLU A 244 -19.50 11.39 -3.26
CA GLU A 244 -18.26 11.92 -2.70
C GLU A 244 -17.19 10.84 -2.55
N VAL A 245 -15.94 11.26 -2.76
CA VAL A 245 -14.78 10.43 -2.45
C VAL A 245 -14.44 10.62 -0.96
N PRO A 246 -14.20 9.54 -0.20
CA PRO A 246 -13.77 9.63 1.20
C PRO A 246 -12.64 10.64 1.41
N VAL A 247 -12.73 11.39 2.52
CA VAL A 247 -11.80 12.49 2.85
C VAL A 247 -10.36 11.99 2.93
N LEU A 248 -10.11 10.94 3.73
CA LEU A 248 -8.77 10.36 3.88
C LEU A 248 -8.17 9.90 2.55
N TRP A 249 -8.98 9.30 1.68
CA TRP A 249 -8.52 8.92 0.34
C TRP A 249 -8.13 10.15 -0.49
N SER A 250 -8.92 11.22 -0.38
CA SER A 250 -8.66 12.48 -1.07
C SER A 250 -7.35 13.13 -0.58
N GLU A 251 -7.06 13.07 0.71
CA GLU A 251 -5.83 13.59 1.31
C GLU A 251 -4.59 12.81 0.88
N ILE A 252 -4.65 11.48 0.88
CA ILE A 252 -3.54 10.60 0.48
C ILE A 252 -3.20 10.78 -1.00
N PHE A 253 -4.22 10.90 -1.86
CA PHE A 253 -4.05 10.92 -3.32
C PHE A 253 -4.21 12.29 -3.97
N ASP A 254 -4.27 13.36 -3.19
CA ASP A 254 -4.41 14.75 -3.66
C ASP A 254 -5.61 14.90 -4.62
N ILE A 255 -6.77 14.38 -4.23
CA ILE A 255 -8.01 14.55 -4.98
C ILE A 255 -8.69 15.83 -4.49
N PRO A 256 -8.93 16.82 -5.38
CA PRO A 256 -9.45 18.10 -4.96
C PRO A 256 -10.88 17.99 -4.40
N PRO A 257 -11.28 18.89 -3.47
CA PRO A 257 -12.67 19.01 -3.03
C PRO A 257 -13.60 19.41 -4.17
N CYS A 258 -14.90 19.18 -4.02
CA CYS A 258 -15.90 19.60 -5.01
C CYS A 258 -15.99 21.13 -5.02
N GLY A 259 -15.88 21.77 -6.19
CA GLY A 259 -16.25 23.18 -6.37
C GLY A 259 -15.27 24.26 -5.89
N ILE A 260 -13.98 23.96 -5.67
CA ILE A 260 -12.98 25.02 -5.42
C ILE A 260 -12.29 25.38 -6.73
N ASP A 261 -12.57 26.58 -7.23
CA ASP A 261 -11.79 27.22 -8.29
C ASP A 261 -10.31 27.27 -7.90
N LEU A 262 -9.45 26.80 -8.80
CA LEU A 262 -8.00 26.78 -8.64
C LEU A 262 -7.39 28.18 -8.80
N SER A 263 -7.84 29.16 -8.01
CA SER A 263 -7.13 30.41 -7.80
C SER A 263 -6.68 30.48 -6.34
N GLY A 264 -5.47 29.96 -6.09
CA GLY A 264 -4.59 30.29 -4.96
C GLY A 264 -5.23 30.43 -3.57
N ALA A 265 -5.20 29.37 -2.77
CA ALA A 265 -5.21 29.51 -1.31
C ALA A 265 -4.34 28.44 -0.66
N LYS A 266 -3.24 28.90 -0.05
CA LYS A 266 -2.52 28.16 0.99
C LYS A 266 -3.55 27.77 2.06
N VAL A 267 -3.75 26.47 2.29
CA VAL A 267 -4.44 26.02 3.50
C VAL A 267 -3.36 25.83 4.57
N SER A 268 -3.29 26.84 5.43
CA SER A 268 -2.59 26.84 6.70
C SER A 268 -3.15 25.73 7.60
N SER A 269 -2.25 25.09 8.33
CA SER A 269 -2.49 24.20 9.46
C SER A 269 -3.69 24.60 10.32
N SER A 270 -4.60 23.67 10.55
CA SER A 270 -5.61 23.75 11.62
C SER A 270 -5.75 22.37 12.26
N ILE A 271 -4.72 21.98 13.00
CA ILE A 271 -4.83 21.00 14.09
C ILE A 271 -4.11 21.63 15.28
N SER A 272 -4.82 22.50 15.99
CA SER A 272 -4.53 22.92 17.36
C SER A 272 -5.66 23.84 17.79
N ASN A 273 -6.62 23.31 18.54
CA ASN A 273 -7.35 23.98 19.63
C ASN A 273 -8.65 23.20 19.94
N GLU A 274 -8.51 22.06 20.59
CA GLU A 274 -9.56 21.54 21.49
C GLU A 274 -8.88 21.04 22.77
N GLU A 275 -8.32 21.96 23.55
CA GLU A 275 -7.93 21.68 24.94
C GLU A 275 -7.89 22.98 25.74
N SER A 276 -9.04 23.66 25.84
CA SER A 276 -9.27 24.66 26.89
C SER A 276 -10.76 24.94 27.05
N SER A 277 -11.49 23.99 27.62
CA SER A 277 -12.87 24.21 28.14
C SER A 277 -13.31 23.06 29.07
N ARG A 278 -12.47 22.67 30.03
CA ARG A 278 -12.91 21.89 31.22
C ARG A 278 -12.02 22.21 32.41
N SER A 279 -12.16 23.41 32.97
CA SER A 279 -11.80 23.75 34.34
C SER A 279 -12.34 25.15 34.65
N SER A 280 -13.58 25.20 35.12
CA SER A 280 -14.15 26.27 35.96
C SER A 280 -15.39 25.70 36.65
#